data_AF-A0A6N4WGI3-F1
#
_entry.id   AF-A0A6N4WGI3-F1
#
_cell.length_a   1.000
_cell.length_b   1.000
_cell.length_c   1.000
_cell.angle_alpha   90.00
_cell.angle_beta   90.00
_cell.angle_gamma   90.00
#
_symmetry.space_group_name_H-M   'P 1'
#
loop_
_entity.id
_entity.type
_entity.pdbx_description
1 polymer ?
#
loop_
_entity_poly.entity_id
_entity_poly.type
_entity_poly.pdbx_seq_one_letter_code
_entity_poly.pdbx_strand_id
1 'polypeptide(L)'
;MSSDILIPKSTAHQTLTCIEALIEFYRRQTPAPAARTIGDLIEFRDVMSQSVRASRDRTTRVAAVTLVRIADRLTASAQAEVGPDEMQAALWRMAGRLDRWVTEATPAPAPARAAAKK
;
A
#
# COMPACT_ATOMS: atom_id res chain seq x y z
N MET A 1 -3.45 5.51 18.18
CA MET A 1 -4.71 5.29 17.43
C MET A 1 -4.32 5.10 15.98
N SER A 2 -4.64 3.95 15.37
CA SER A 2 -4.44 3.74 13.93
C SER A 2 -5.42 4.67 13.20
N SER A 3 -4.92 5.70 12.54
CA SER A 3 -5.74 6.54 11.67
C SER A 3 -6.13 5.72 10.46
N ASP A 4 -7.39 5.36 10.35
CA ASP A 4 -7.88 4.66 9.17
C ASP A 4 -8.15 5.65 8.03
N ILE A 5 -7.76 5.28 6.83
CA ILE A 5 -7.88 6.07 5.61
C ILE A 5 -8.99 5.48 4.75
N LEU A 6 -9.87 6.34 4.22
CA LEU A 6 -10.87 5.97 3.24
C LEU A 6 -10.29 6.12 1.83
N ILE A 7 -10.11 5.00 1.13
CA ILE A 7 -9.67 4.99 -0.28
C ILE A 7 -10.80 4.49 -1.19
N PRO A 8 -10.88 4.91 -2.46
CA PRO A 8 -11.81 4.32 -3.42
C PRO A 8 -11.57 2.81 -3.58
N LYS A 9 -12.64 2.02 -3.72
CA LYS A 9 -12.51 0.57 -3.97
C LYS A 9 -11.68 0.28 -5.23
N SER A 10 -11.79 1.11 -6.27
CA SER A 10 -10.94 0.97 -7.47
C SER A 10 -9.45 1.03 -7.15
N THR A 11 -9.04 1.92 -6.23
CA THR A 11 -7.65 2.01 -5.75
C THR A 11 -7.25 0.75 -4.98
N ALA A 12 -8.12 0.24 -4.12
CA ALA A 12 -7.88 -1.00 -3.39
C ALA A 12 -7.73 -2.23 -4.32
N HIS A 13 -8.57 -2.35 -5.35
CA HIS A 13 -8.50 -3.45 -6.32
C HIS A 13 -7.23 -3.37 -7.17
N GLN A 14 -6.86 -2.17 -7.64
CA GLN A 14 -5.58 -1.97 -8.36
C GLN A 14 -4.37 -2.34 -7.48
N THR A 15 -4.43 -2.03 -6.19
CA THR A 15 -3.41 -2.42 -5.21
C THR A 15 -3.33 -3.95 -5.09
N LEU A 16 -4.48 -4.63 -4.96
CA LEU A 16 -4.55 -6.10 -4.93
C LEU A 16 -3.94 -6.73 -6.19
N THR A 17 -4.24 -6.20 -7.38
CA THR A 17 -3.66 -6.68 -8.64
C THR A 17 -2.13 -6.59 -8.63
N CYS A 18 -1.56 -5.49 -8.12
CA CYS A 18 -0.10 -5.33 -8.01
C CYS A 18 0.51 -6.35 -7.03
N ILE A 19 -0.16 -6.58 -5.90
CA ILE A 19 0.28 -7.56 -4.89
C ILE A 19 0.23 -8.98 -5.45
N GLU A 20 -0.85 -9.35 -6.14
CA GLU A 20 -1.00 -10.68 -6.75
C GLU A 20 0.06 -10.94 -7.83
N ALA A 21 0.36 -9.94 -8.66
CA ALA A 21 1.44 -10.04 -9.65
C ALA A 21 2.81 -10.28 -8.99
N LEU A 22 3.11 -9.59 -7.89
CA LEU A 22 4.34 -9.80 -7.12
C LEU A 22 4.40 -11.21 -6.52
N ILE A 23 3.32 -11.69 -5.90
CA ILE A 23 3.25 -13.03 -5.33
C ILE A 23 3.54 -14.08 -6.42
N GLU A 24 2.89 -13.94 -7.57
CA GLU A 24 3.06 -14.86 -8.70
C GLU A 24 4.49 -14.83 -9.24
N PHE A 25 5.09 -13.65 -9.36
CA PHE A 25 6.49 -13.51 -9.77
C PHE A 25 7.45 -14.21 -8.81
N TYR A 26 7.32 -13.98 -7.50
CA TYR A 26 8.21 -14.59 -6.51
C TYR A 26 8.01 -16.10 -6.39
N ARG A 27 6.79 -16.62 -6.58
CA ARG A 27 6.52 -18.07 -6.56
C ARG A 27 7.23 -18.84 -7.66
N ARG A 28 7.50 -18.18 -8.80
CA ARG A 28 8.20 -18.79 -9.93
C ARG A 28 9.71 -18.91 -9.71
N GLN A 29 10.25 -18.34 -8.62
CA GLN A 29 11.67 -18.44 -8.27
C GLN A 29 11.91 -19.52 -7.19
N THR A 30 12.85 -20.46 -7.41
CA THR A 30 13.17 -21.61 -6.52
C THR A 30 14.37 -21.27 -5.58
N PRO A 31 14.37 -21.52 -4.24
CA PRO A 31 14.51 -20.36 -3.34
C PRO A 31 15.48 -20.44 -2.12
N ALA A 32 15.77 -19.25 -1.57
CA ALA A 32 15.85 -18.99 -0.12
C ALA A 32 15.35 -17.56 0.31
N PRO A 33 15.65 -16.44 -0.40
CA PRO A 33 15.25 -15.10 0.05
C PRO A 33 13.76 -14.75 -0.15
N ALA A 34 13.06 -15.46 -1.05
CA ALA A 34 11.71 -15.09 -1.50
C ALA A 34 10.60 -15.41 -0.48
N ALA A 35 10.81 -16.37 0.44
CA ALA A 35 9.75 -16.86 1.33
C ALA A 35 9.19 -15.77 2.26
N ARG A 36 10.07 -14.94 2.84
CA ARG A 36 9.65 -13.83 3.72
C ARG A 36 8.84 -12.79 2.95
N THR A 37 9.31 -12.42 1.76
CA THR A 37 8.63 -11.45 0.90
C THR A 37 7.24 -11.94 0.48
N ILE A 38 7.11 -13.21 0.11
CA ILE A 38 5.80 -13.81 -0.22
C ILE A 38 4.86 -13.76 0.99
N GLY A 39 5.36 -14.05 2.20
CA GLY A 39 4.58 -13.96 3.44
C GLY A 39 4.01 -12.56 3.68
N ASP A 40 4.85 -11.53 3.59
CA ASP A 40 4.41 -10.13 3.75
C ASP A 40 3.34 -9.74 2.71
N LEU A 41 3.53 -10.14 1.45
CA LEU A 41 2.59 -9.86 0.37
C LEU A 41 1.23 -10.55 0.58
N ILE A 42 1.24 -11.78 1.11
CA ILE A 42 0.01 -12.51 1.45
C ILE A 42 -0.74 -11.80 2.58
N GLU A 43 -0.04 -11.36 3.63
CA GLU A 43 -0.64 -10.59 4.73
C GLU A 43 -1.32 -9.31 4.19
N PHE A 44 -0.63 -8.55 3.34
CA PHE A 44 -1.19 -7.34 2.73
C PHE A 44 -2.41 -7.63 1.87
N ARG A 45 -2.36 -8.68 1.04
CA ARG A 45 -3.49 -9.12 0.23
C ARG A 45 -4.70 -9.43 1.10
N ASP A 46 -4.51 -10.15 2.19
CA ASP A 46 -5.60 -10.59 3.06
C ASP A 46 -6.24 -9.41 3.79
N VAL A 47 -5.43 -8.50 4.36
CA VAL A 47 -5.92 -7.29 5.04
C VAL A 47 -6.70 -6.39 4.06
N MET A 48 -6.16 -6.16 2.86
CA MET A 48 -6.83 -5.33 1.85
C MET A 48 -8.12 -6.00 1.35
N SER A 49 -8.10 -7.32 1.11
CA SER A 49 -9.27 -8.08 0.68
C SER A 49 -10.39 -8.05 1.72
N GLN A 50 -10.05 -8.22 3.00
CA GLN A 50 -11.01 -8.13 4.11
C GLN A 50 -11.60 -6.72 4.20
N SER A 51 -10.78 -5.69 4.07
CA SER A 51 -11.22 -4.29 4.08
C SER A 51 -12.21 -4.00 2.95
N VAL A 52 -11.93 -4.49 1.74
CA VAL A 52 -12.82 -4.33 0.57
C VAL A 52 -14.15 -5.05 0.79
N ARG A 53 -14.13 -6.29 1.29
CA ARG A 53 -15.33 -7.10 1.54
C ARG A 53 -16.19 -6.55 2.68
N ALA A 54 -15.57 -6.00 3.71
CA ALA A 54 -16.27 -5.43 4.86
C ALA A 54 -16.99 -4.12 4.52
N SER A 55 -16.53 -3.39 3.49
CA SER A 55 -17.16 -2.13 3.08
C SER A 55 -18.35 -2.35 2.16
N ARG A 56 -19.46 -1.67 2.44
CA ARG A 56 -20.68 -1.66 1.60
C ARG A 56 -20.70 -0.53 0.56
N ASP A 57 -19.87 0.49 0.74
CA ASP A 57 -19.88 1.70 -0.11
C ASP A 57 -18.85 1.64 -1.25
N ARG A 58 -18.67 2.76 -1.96
CA ARG A 58 -17.68 2.90 -3.05
C ARG A 58 -16.24 3.09 -2.53
N THR A 59 -16.05 3.34 -1.24
CA THR A 59 -14.75 3.45 -0.58
C THR A 59 -14.51 2.25 0.34
N THR A 60 -13.28 2.02 0.77
CA THR A 60 -12.92 1.05 1.80
C THR A 60 -12.01 1.71 2.82
N ARG A 61 -12.12 1.27 4.07
CA ARG A 61 -11.36 1.78 5.19
C ARG A 61 -10.14 0.89 5.39
N VAL A 62 -8.95 1.48 5.38
CA VAL A 62 -7.68 0.75 5.54
C VAL A 62 -6.80 1.52 6.52
N ALA A 63 -6.16 0.82 7.46
CA ALA A 63 -5.21 1.44 8.39
C ALA A 63 -4.07 2.15 7.63
N ALA A 64 -3.75 3.38 8.02
CA ALA A 64 -2.69 4.17 7.37
C ALA A 64 -1.36 3.42 7.33
N VAL A 65 -0.99 2.75 8.43
CA VAL A 65 0.25 1.96 8.52
C VAL A 65 0.30 0.83 7.48
N THR A 66 -0.84 0.21 7.17
CA THR A 66 -0.92 -0.82 6.14
C THR A 66 -0.69 -0.23 4.76
N LEU A 67 -1.29 0.93 4.46
CA LEU A 67 -1.09 1.61 3.17
C LEU A 67 0.37 2.03 2.99
N VAL A 68 1.03 2.56 4.03
CA VAL A 68 2.47 2.88 4.02
C VAL A 68 3.30 1.64 3.74
N ARG A 69 3.10 0.56 4.50
CA ARG A 69 3.87 -0.69 4.33
C ARG A 69 3.70 -1.29 2.93
N ILE A 70 2.50 -1.19 2.35
CA ILE A 70 2.27 -1.62 0.96
C ILE A 70 3.01 -0.70 0.00
N ALA A 71 2.88 0.63 0.14
CA ALA A 71 3.55 1.60 -0.73
C ALA A 71 5.08 1.37 -0.74
N ASP A 72 5.69 1.20 0.44
CA ASP A 72 7.11 0.91 0.60
C ASP A 72 7.51 -0.39 -0.11
N ARG A 73 6.70 -1.45 0.02
CA ARG A 73 6.96 -2.74 -0.65
C ARG A 73 6.87 -2.63 -2.17
N LEU A 74 5.90 -1.88 -2.68
CA LEU A 74 5.74 -1.65 -4.12
C LEU A 74 6.94 -0.85 -4.66
N THR A 75 7.34 0.22 -3.97
CA THR A 75 8.53 1.02 -4.28
C THR A 75 9.80 0.16 -4.29
N ALA A 76 10.04 -0.62 -3.23
CA ALA A 76 11.23 -1.46 -3.13
C ALA A 76 11.27 -2.52 -4.25
N SER A 77 10.12 -3.10 -4.60
CA SER A 77 10.04 -4.07 -5.70
C SER A 77 10.30 -3.41 -7.06
N ALA A 78 9.78 -2.20 -7.27
CA ALA A 78 10.04 -1.44 -8.50
C ALA A 78 11.51 -1.00 -8.61
N GLN A 79 12.14 -0.59 -7.51
CA GLN A 79 13.56 -0.25 -7.45
C GLN A 79 14.47 -1.46 -7.69
N ALA A 80 14.05 -2.65 -7.27
CA ALA A 80 14.75 -3.90 -7.53
C ALA A 80 14.45 -4.49 -8.92
N GLU A 81 13.79 -3.71 -9.80
CA GLU A 81 13.45 -4.11 -11.17
C GLU A 81 12.69 -5.46 -11.24
N VAL A 82 11.79 -5.67 -10.28
CA VAL A 82 11.02 -6.91 -10.16
C VAL A 82 9.98 -7.01 -11.26
N GLY A 83 10.13 -8.04 -12.11
CA GLY A 83 9.21 -8.32 -13.21
C GLY A 83 9.47 -7.47 -14.46
N PRO A 84 8.61 -7.59 -15.49
CA PRO A 84 8.75 -6.82 -16.73
C PRO A 84 8.49 -5.32 -16.52
N ASP A 85 8.93 -4.48 -17.46
CA ASP A 85 8.82 -3.02 -17.39
C ASP A 85 7.39 -2.51 -17.12
N GLU A 86 6.38 -3.16 -17.71
CA GLU A 86 4.98 -2.81 -17.48
C GLU A 86 4.56 -3.01 -16.02
N MET A 87 5.05 -4.08 -15.39
CA MET A 87 4.83 -4.36 -13.98
C MET A 87 5.54 -3.32 -13.13
N GLN A 88 6.82 -3.05 -13.38
CA GLN A 88 7.58 -2.03 -12.64
C GLN A 88 6.91 -0.65 -12.72
N ALA A 89 6.43 -0.26 -13.91
CA ALA A 89 5.73 0.99 -14.11
C ALA A 89 4.36 1.02 -13.40
N ALA A 90 3.67 -0.12 -13.28
CA ALA A 90 2.45 -0.23 -12.49
C ALA A 90 2.74 -0.10 -10.99
N LEU A 91 3.81 -0.73 -10.50
CA LEU A 91 4.26 -0.65 -9.10
C LEU A 91 4.56 0.81 -8.71
N TRP A 92 5.33 1.54 -9.53
CA TRP A 92 5.63 2.95 -9.29
C TRP A 92 4.39 3.83 -9.20
N ARG A 93 3.47 3.68 -10.17
CA ARG A 93 2.21 4.46 -10.19
C ARG A 93 1.34 4.15 -8.98
N MET A 94 1.27 2.88 -8.59
CA MET A 94 0.46 2.45 -7.46
C MET A 94 1.06 2.92 -6.14
N ALA A 95 2.37 2.78 -5.94
CA ALA A 95 3.08 3.27 -4.77
C ALA A 95 2.86 4.78 -4.56
N GLY A 96 3.10 5.60 -5.59
CA GLY A 96 2.90 7.05 -5.50
C GLY A 96 1.44 7.46 -5.26
N ARG A 97 0.47 6.65 -5.70
CA ARG A 97 -0.94 6.89 -5.40
C ARG A 97 -1.28 6.57 -3.95
N LEU A 98 -0.75 5.48 -3.39
CA LEU A 98 -0.96 5.13 -1.98
C LEU A 98 -0.32 6.16 -1.05
N ASP A 99 0.91 6.59 -1.37
CA ASP A 99 1.62 7.63 -0.64
C ASP A 99 0.82 8.95 -0.60
N ARG A 100 0.24 9.35 -1.74
CA ARG A 100 -0.65 10.51 -1.80
C ARG A 100 -1.85 10.36 -0.86
N TRP A 101 -2.51 9.19 -0.84
CA TRP A 101 -3.63 8.95 0.07
C TRP A 101 -3.22 9.04 1.55
N VAL A 102 -2.05 8.51 1.89
CA VAL A 102 -1.50 8.61 3.25
C VAL A 102 -1.24 10.06 3.63
N THR A 103 -0.60 10.81 2.74
CA THR A 103 -0.26 12.22 2.95
C THR A 103 -1.51 13.10 3.07
N GLU A 104 -2.49 12.93 2.18
CA GLU A 104 -3.73 13.71 2.19
C GLU A 104 -4.62 13.42 3.41
N ALA A 105 -4.60 12.18 3.90
CA ALA A 105 -5.40 11.76 5.06
C ALA A 105 -4.71 12.02 6.42
N THR A 106 -3.42 12.35 6.41
CA THR A 106 -2.67 12.68 7.63
C THR A 106 -2.53 14.20 7.73
N PRO A 107 -3.38 14.90 8.51
CA PRO A 107 -3.24 16.34 8.66
C PRO A 107 -1.88 16.66 9.26
N ALA A 108 -1.18 17.65 8.69
CA ALA A 108 0.07 18.15 9.26
C ALA A 108 -0.18 18.56 10.72
N PRO A 109 0.74 18.25 11.65
CA PRO A 109 0.62 18.73 13.02
C PRO A 109 0.49 20.25 12.97
N ALA A 110 -0.57 20.77 13.61
CA ALA A 110 -0.84 22.20 13.63
C ALA A 110 0.44 22.94 14.06
N PRO A 111 0.86 24.01 13.37
CA PRO A 111 2.01 24.77 13.79
C PRO A 111 1.75 25.21 15.23
N ALA A 112 2.67 24.87 16.14
CA ALA A 112 2.60 25.27 17.54
C ALA A 112 2.44 26.79 17.55
N ARG A 113 1.21 27.25 17.78
CA ARG A 113 0.91 28.68 17.91
C ARG A 113 1.67 29.10 19.15
N ALA A 114 2.86 29.67 18.94
CA ALA A 114 3.66 30.26 19.99
C ALA A 114 2.70 31.12 20.80
N ALA A 115 2.51 30.74 22.06
CA ALA A 115 1.80 31.50 23.04
C ALA A 115 2.61 32.77 23.29
N ALA A 116 2.51 33.73 22.37
CA ALA A 116 2.96 35.09 22.58
C ALA A 116 1.91 35.74 23.48
N LYS A 117 2.08 35.52 24.79
CA LYS A 117 1.62 36.44 25.82
C LYS A 117 2.04 37.86 25.41
N LYS A 118 1.08 38.75 25.26
CA LYS A 118 1.24 40.17 25.59
C LYS A 118 -0.05 40.66 26.20
#